data_AF-A0AAE7D761-F1
#
_entry.id   AF-A0AAE7D761-F1
#
_cell.length_a   1.000
_cell.length_b   1.000
_cell.length_c   1.000
_cell.angle_alpha   90.00
_cell.angle_beta   90.00
_cell.angle_gamma   90.00
#
_symmetry.space_group_name_H-M   'P 1'
#
loop_
_entity.id
_entity.type
_entity.pdbx_description
1 polymer ?
#
loop_
_entity_poly.entity_id
_entity_poly.type
_entity_poly.pdbx_seq_one_letter_code
_entity_poly.pdbx_strand_id
1 'polypeptide(L)'
;MKKFVCFFSFLLVGCSHRKDYRVIREEKIQQLEKSNLDFFRGVFIEARIKRNDTFVVYSFYKKLDDKEFYLPNFSRYDSVRIKNAGGFNVLEYGQYFGYSTPQAAWQYTKKYSDSIVSAFEKIDMYSVFGSNDGLLVFNFDDKTYLVYMPDESKVTNEFWKEKIQIIDSIKPGWYFGEDE
;
A
#
# COMPACT_ATOMS: atom_id res chain seq x y z
N MET A 1 -14.87 -63.36 26.29
CA MET A 1 -14.71 -62.97 24.87
C MET A 1 -14.82 -61.45 24.76
N LYS A 2 -14.07 -60.87 23.82
CA LYS A 2 -13.53 -59.49 23.81
C LYS A 2 -14.60 -58.38 23.92
N LYS A 3 -14.41 -57.46 24.87
CA LYS A 3 -15.14 -56.17 24.93
C LYS A 3 -14.50 -55.20 23.94
N PHE A 4 -15.24 -54.81 22.90
CA PHE A 4 -14.87 -53.69 22.02
C PHE A 4 -15.15 -52.38 22.77
N VAL A 5 -14.11 -51.61 23.05
CA VAL A 5 -14.24 -50.21 23.48
C VAL A 5 -13.90 -49.37 22.26
N CYS A 6 -14.94 -48.87 21.57
CA CYS A 6 -14.78 -47.85 20.55
C CYS A 6 -14.45 -46.53 21.24
N PHE A 7 -13.18 -46.13 21.15
CA PHE A 7 -12.76 -44.76 21.45
C PHE A 7 -13.32 -43.83 20.36
N PHE A 8 -14.44 -43.18 20.64
CA PHE A 8 -14.88 -42.02 19.87
C PHE A 8 -13.93 -40.86 20.18
N SER A 9 -12.92 -40.69 19.34
CA SER A 9 -12.10 -39.48 19.28
C SER A 9 -12.98 -38.39 18.66
N PHE A 10 -13.62 -37.60 19.52
CA PHE A 10 -14.32 -36.40 19.08
C PHE A 10 -13.31 -35.43 18.49
N LEU A 11 -13.49 -35.14 17.21
CA LEU A 11 -12.85 -34.09 16.43
C LEU A 11 -12.90 -32.76 17.19
N LEU A 12 -11.77 -32.37 17.77
CA LEU A 12 -11.46 -30.98 18.09
C LEU A 12 -10.48 -30.45 17.05
N VAL A 13 -10.95 -30.35 15.80
CA VAL A 13 -10.26 -29.60 14.75
C VAL A 13 -11.26 -28.59 14.21
N GLY A 14 -11.27 -27.41 14.82
CA GLY A 14 -12.20 -26.37 14.43
C GLY A 14 -12.10 -25.14 15.31
N CYS A 15 -10.90 -24.57 15.45
CA CYS A 15 -10.65 -23.16 15.84
C CYS A 15 -9.14 -22.89 15.93
N SER A 16 -8.43 -22.74 14.80
CA SER A 16 -7.08 -22.13 14.84
C SER A 16 -6.77 -21.08 13.78
N HIS A 17 -7.61 -20.87 12.76
CA HIS A 17 -7.28 -19.92 11.69
C HIS A 17 -7.53 -18.42 12.01
N ARG A 18 -8.34 -18.08 13.02
CA ARG A 18 -8.60 -16.66 13.34
C ARG A 18 -7.49 -15.96 14.15
N LYS A 19 -6.62 -16.72 14.83
CA LYS A 19 -5.54 -16.12 15.64
C LYS A 19 -4.38 -15.58 14.82
N ASP A 20 -4.14 -16.14 13.64
CA ASP A 20 -2.98 -15.79 12.81
C ASP A 20 -3.15 -14.42 12.14
N TYR A 21 -4.32 -14.19 11.53
CA TYR A 21 -4.56 -13.00 10.74
C TYR A 21 -4.63 -11.70 11.58
N ARG A 22 -5.03 -11.78 12.85
CA ARG A 22 -5.03 -10.59 13.74
C ARG A 22 -3.61 -10.13 14.08
N VAL A 23 -2.71 -11.07 14.34
CA VAL A 23 -1.31 -10.77 14.66
C VAL A 23 -0.60 -10.17 13.44
N ILE A 24 -0.82 -10.75 12.26
CA ILE A 24 -0.28 -10.22 10.99
C ILE A 24 -0.74 -8.78 10.75
N ARG A 25 -2.02 -8.45 11.00
CA ARG A 25 -2.54 -7.07 10.85
C ARG A 25 -1.86 -6.07 11.79
N GLU A 26 -1.71 -6.40 13.07
CA GLU A 26 -1.07 -5.51 14.04
C GLU A 26 0.39 -5.24 13.70
N GLU A 27 1.13 -6.26 13.25
CA GLU A 27 2.51 -6.11 12.78
C GLU A 27 2.61 -5.20 11.56
N LYS A 28 1.72 -5.38 10.56
CA LYS A 28 1.68 -4.51 9.36
C LYS A 28 1.37 -3.06 9.75
N ILE A 29 0.41 -2.83 10.65
CA ILE A 29 0.11 -1.48 11.18
C ILE A 29 1.35 -0.87 11.83
N GLN A 30 2.05 -1.61 12.70
CA GLN A 30 3.27 -1.10 13.34
C GLN A 30 4.37 -0.77 12.34
N GLN A 31 4.50 -1.53 11.26
CA GLN A 31 5.46 -1.23 10.19
C GLN A 31 5.07 0.03 9.41
N LEU A 32 3.78 0.20 9.13
CA LEU A 32 3.24 1.37 8.46
C LEU A 32 3.36 2.64 9.31
N GLU A 33 3.10 2.57 10.62
CA GLU A 33 3.24 3.71 11.54
C GLU A 33 4.70 4.11 11.80
N LYS A 34 5.64 3.17 11.67
CA LYS A 34 7.08 3.48 11.66
C LYS A 34 7.52 4.11 10.33
N SER A 35 6.67 4.08 9.31
CA SER A 35 6.89 4.72 8.03
C SER A 35 6.25 6.10 8.01
N ASN A 36 6.71 7.00 7.14
CA ASN A 36 6.06 8.29 6.97
C ASN A 36 4.85 8.13 6.04
N LEU A 37 3.66 7.96 6.62
CA LEU A 37 2.39 7.76 5.90
C LEU A 37 2.09 8.90 4.91
N ASP A 38 2.56 10.12 5.20
CA ASP A 38 2.33 11.27 4.34
C ASP A 38 2.98 11.11 2.95
N PHE A 39 3.99 10.25 2.82
CA PHE A 39 4.58 9.95 1.51
C PHE A 39 3.59 9.29 0.55
N PHE A 40 2.63 8.54 1.06
CA PHE A 40 1.63 7.84 0.24
C PHE A 40 0.44 8.72 -0.14
N ARG A 41 0.30 9.93 0.40
CA ARG A 41 -0.82 10.82 0.01
C ARG A 41 -0.77 11.10 -1.48
N GLY A 42 -1.90 10.96 -2.16
CA GLY A 42 -2.02 11.11 -3.61
C GLY A 42 -1.21 10.12 -4.44
N VAL A 43 -0.63 9.08 -3.84
CA VAL A 43 0.17 8.07 -4.54
C VAL A 43 -0.71 6.90 -4.94
N PHE A 44 -0.54 6.43 -6.16
CA PHE A 44 -0.94 5.10 -6.53
C PHE A 44 0.31 4.30 -6.92
N ILE A 45 0.46 3.12 -6.36
CA ILE A 45 1.51 2.17 -6.75
C ILE A 45 0.90 0.78 -6.77
N GLU A 46 1.14 0.02 -7.84
CA GLU A 46 0.61 -1.33 -8.01
C GLU A 46 1.71 -2.25 -8.54
N ALA A 47 1.90 -3.36 -7.83
CA ALA A 47 2.68 -4.49 -8.28
C ALA A 47 1.76 -5.70 -8.48
N ARG A 48 1.48 -6.05 -9.73
CA ARG A 48 0.58 -7.17 -10.05
C ARG A 48 1.18 -8.54 -9.72
N ILE A 49 2.51 -8.64 -9.68
CA ILE A 49 3.21 -9.93 -9.53
C ILE A 49 4.53 -9.71 -8.78
N LYS A 50 4.83 -10.60 -7.83
CA LYS A 50 6.16 -10.81 -7.26
C LYS A 50 6.86 -11.95 -8.01
N ARG A 51 7.96 -11.67 -8.71
CA ARG A 51 8.80 -12.67 -9.42
C ARG A 51 10.15 -12.77 -8.72
N ASN A 52 10.54 -13.96 -8.26
CA ASN A 52 11.81 -14.18 -7.54
C ASN A 52 12.02 -13.15 -6.42
N ASP A 53 11.02 -13.00 -5.55
CA ASP A 53 11.00 -12.02 -4.45
C ASP A 53 11.11 -10.55 -4.84
N THR A 54 11.00 -10.24 -6.13
CA THR A 54 10.99 -8.87 -6.66
C THR A 54 9.58 -8.49 -7.10
N PHE A 55 9.06 -7.39 -6.54
CA PHE A 55 7.85 -6.76 -7.04
C PHE A 55 8.08 -6.13 -8.41
N VAL A 56 7.23 -6.48 -9.37
CA VAL A 56 7.18 -5.78 -10.66
C VAL A 56 6.15 -4.68 -10.54
N VAL A 57 6.62 -3.44 -10.36
CA VAL A 57 5.77 -2.24 -10.30
C VAL A 57 5.33 -1.86 -11.71
N TYR A 58 4.04 -2.00 -12.01
CA TYR A 58 3.49 -1.73 -13.35
C TYR A 58 2.95 -0.30 -13.47
N SER A 59 2.39 0.22 -12.38
CA SER A 59 1.86 1.57 -12.30
C SER A 59 2.39 2.22 -11.03
N PHE A 60 2.93 3.41 -11.19
CA PHE A 60 3.37 4.25 -10.08
C PHE A 60 3.17 5.70 -10.47
N TYR A 61 2.23 6.39 -9.82
CA TYR A 61 1.99 7.80 -10.07
C TYR A 61 1.70 8.57 -8.78
N LYS A 62 1.86 9.89 -8.87
CA LYS A 62 1.49 10.85 -7.84
C LYS A 62 0.52 11.87 -8.44
N LYS A 63 -0.66 12.01 -7.82
CA LYS A 63 -1.66 13.02 -8.18
C LYS A 63 -1.42 14.31 -7.40
N LEU A 64 -1.29 15.42 -8.11
CA LEU A 64 -1.13 16.78 -7.60
C LEU A 64 -2.04 17.71 -8.42
N ASP A 65 -2.92 18.47 -7.79
CA ASP A 65 -3.82 19.43 -8.45
C ASP A 65 -4.50 18.87 -9.71
N ASP A 66 -5.12 17.71 -9.57
CA ASP A 66 -5.78 16.95 -10.64
C ASP A 66 -4.91 16.43 -11.79
N LYS A 67 -3.59 16.61 -11.70
CA LYS A 67 -2.62 16.05 -12.64
C LYS A 67 -1.95 14.79 -12.07
N GLU A 68 -1.87 13.75 -12.90
CA GLU A 68 -1.10 12.54 -12.61
C GLU A 68 0.32 12.66 -13.15
N PHE A 69 1.30 12.42 -12.28
CA PHE A 69 2.71 12.31 -12.62
C PHE A 69 3.14 10.86 -12.48
N TYR A 70 3.39 10.18 -13.61
CA TYR A 70 3.87 8.80 -13.62
C TYR A 70 5.34 8.77 -13.19
N LEU A 71 5.57 8.30 -11.97
CA LEU A 71 6.87 8.29 -11.33
C LEU A 71 7.69 7.09 -11.79
N PRO A 72 8.96 7.28 -12.16
CA PRO A 72 9.80 6.18 -12.56
C PRO A 72 10.32 5.42 -11.34
N ASN A 73 10.47 4.10 -11.49
CA ASN A 73 11.15 3.26 -10.49
C ASN A 73 12.68 3.36 -10.66
N PHE A 74 13.29 4.36 -10.02
CA PHE A 74 14.73 4.63 -10.11
C PHE A 74 15.62 3.50 -9.57
N SER A 75 15.08 2.61 -8.74
CA SER A 75 15.82 1.44 -8.25
C SER A 75 15.97 0.33 -9.31
N ARG A 76 15.11 0.31 -10.33
CA ARG A 76 15.04 -0.76 -11.35
C ARG A 76 15.50 -0.32 -12.73
N TYR A 77 15.37 0.97 -13.05
CA TYR A 77 15.73 1.51 -14.36
C TYR A 77 16.88 2.50 -14.23
N ASP A 78 17.86 2.41 -15.13
CA ASP A 78 18.93 3.39 -15.19
C ASP A 78 18.42 4.77 -15.63
N SER A 79 19.24 5.80 -15.36
CA SER A 79 18.87 7.18 -15.67
C SER A 79 18.67 7.47 -17.16
N VAL A 80 19.31 6.70 -18.06
CA VAL A 80 19.19 6.88 -19.51
C VAL A 80 17.82 6.40 -19.96
N ARG A 81 17.41 5.21 -19.51
CA ARG A 81 16.09 4.64 -19.77
C ARG A 81 14.97 5.52 -19.23
N ILE A 82 15.13 6.07 -18.03
CA ILE A 82 14.14 6.99 -17.44
C ILE A 82 14.03 8.29 -18.25
N LYS A 83 15.16 8.90 -18.65
CA LYS A 83 15.16 10.13 -19.45
C LYS A 83 14.54 9.93 -20.84
N ASN A 84 14.71 8.74 -21.42
CA ASN A 84 14.23 8.42 -22.76
C ASN A 84 12.78 7.91 -22.78
N ALA A 85 12.14 7.66 -21.63
CA ALA A 85 10.78 7.13 -21.57
C ALA A 85 9.68 8.14 -22.01
N GLY A 86 10.04 9.39 -22.31
CA GLY A 86 9.19 10.39 -22.97
C GLY A 86 7.96 10.90 -22.19
N GLY A 87 7.56 10.24 -21.10
CA GLY A 87 6.30 10.50 -20.40
C GLY A 87 6.40 11.23 -19.05
N PHE A 88 7.61 11.42 -18.49
CA PHE A 88 7.77 12.05 -17.18
C PHE A 88 8.61 13.32 -17.26
N ASN A 89 7.96 14.47 -17.02
CA ASN A 89 8.64 15.76 -16.91
C ASN A 89 9.11 15.99 -15.47
N VAL A 90 10.36 15.62 -15.20
CA VAL A 90 10.97 15.73 -13.86
C VAL A 90 11.02 17.17 -13.34
N LEU A 91 11.23 18.15 -14.22
CA LEU A 91 11.32 19.55 -13.82
C LEU A 91 9.94 20.06 -13.41
N GLU A 92 8.92 19.77 -14.22
CA GLU A 92 7.54 20.13 -13.90
C GLU A 92 7.10 19.51 -12.56
N TYR A 93 7.36 18.23 -12.35
CA TYR A 93 7.08 17.60 -11.06
C TYR A 93 7.85 18.26 -9.90
N GLY A 94 9.14 18.52 -10.08
CA GLY A 94 9.97 19.16 -9.04
C GLY A 94 9.51 20.57 -8.66
N GLN A 95 8.92 21.32 -9.59
CA GLN A 95 8.41 22.67 -9.33
C GLN A 95 7.27 22.70 -8.30
N TYR A 96 6.43 21.66 -8.24
CA TYR A 96 5.41 21.50 -7.19
C TYR A 96 6.01 21.46 -5.77
N PHE A 97 7.29 21.12 -5.67
CA PHE A 97 8.01 21.01 -4.40
C PHE A 97 9.11 22.07 -4.26
N GLY A 98 9.07 23.13 -5.08
CA GLY A 98 10.00 24.26 -5.01
C GLY A 98 11.37 24.03 -5.64
N TYR A 99 11.56 22.96 -6.42
CA TYR A 99 12.81 22.69 -7.12
C TYR A 99 12.79 23.28 -8.54
N SER A 100 13.58 24.33 -8.75
CA SER A 100 13.61 25.10 -10.00
C SER A 100 14.68 24.66 -11.00
N THR A 101 15.59 23.75 -10.62
CA THR A 101 16.66 23.25 -11.52
C THR A 101 16.43 21.77 -11.85
N PRO A 102 16.73 21.32 -13.08
CA PRO A 102 16.55 19.91 -13.47
C PRO A 102 17.28 18.93 -12.56
N GLN A 103 18.49 19.29 -12.11
CA GLN A 103 19.30 18.42 -11.23
C GLN A 103 18.69 18.27 -9.84
N ALA A 104 18.24 19.37 -9.23
CA ALA A 104 17.61 19.32 -7.91
C ALA A 104 16.25 18.60 -7.97
N ALA A 105 15.46 18.87 -8.99
CA ALA A 105 14.19 18.18 -9.25
C ALA A 105 14.40 16.67 -9.43
N TRP A 106 15.44 16.27 -10.18
CA TRP A 106 15.81 14.86 -10.35
C TRP A 106 16.18 14.19 -9.03
N GLN A 107 17.05 14.83 -8.24
CA GLN A 107 17.49 14.29 -6.95
C GLN A 107 16.32 14.13 -5.97
N TYR A 108 15.44 15.13 -5.91
CA TYR A 108 14.22 15.07 -5.12
C TYR A 108 13.32 13.91 -5.56
N THR A 109 12.97 13.86 -6.85
CA THR A 109 12.06 12.85 -7.41
C THR A 109 12.60 11.45 -7.17
N LYS A 110 13.91 11.26 -7.38
CA LYS A 110 14.58 9.99 -7.10
C LYS A 110 14.42 9.60 -5.64
N LYS A 111 14.80 10.48 -4.71
CA LYS A 111 14.71 10.21 -3.27
C LYS A 111 13.28 9.90 -2.84
N TYR A 112 12.31 10.65 -3.34
CA TYR A 112 10.89 10.45 -3.03
C TYR A 112 10.39 9.09 -3.54
N SER A 113 10.65 8.79 -4.82
CA SER A 113 10.26 7.53 -5.46
C SER A 113 10.92 6.32 -4.80
N ASP A 114 12.22 6.40 -4.51
CA ASP A 114 12.97 5.35 -3.82
C ASP A 114 12.41 5.11 -2.40
N SER A 115 11.96 6.16 -1.72
CA SER A 115 11.38 6.03 -0.37
C SER A 115 10.03 5.30 -0.40
N ILE A 116 9.18 5.61 -1.38
CA ILE A 116 7.89 4.92 -1.55
C ILE A 116 8.11 3.46 -1.93
N VAL A 117 8.94 3.20 -2.93
CA VAL A 117 9.24 1.83 -3.39
C VAL A 117 9.87 1.02 -2.27
N SER A 118 10.80 1.58 -1.50
CA SER A 118 11.41 0.89 -0.38
C SER A 118 10.40 0.53 0.72
N ALA A 119 9.50 1.45 1.09
CA ALA A 119 8.44 1.15 2.05
C ALA A 119 7.46 0.10 1.51
N PHE A 120 7.10 0.21 0.23
CA PHE A 120 6.25 -0.74 -0.49
C PHE A 120 6.81 -2.16 -0.48
N GLU A 121 8.07 -2.32 -0.88
CA GLU A 121 8.74 -3.63 -0.92
C GLU A 121 8.99 -4.19 0.48
N LYS A 122 9.39 -3.34 1.44
CA LYS A 122 9.69 -3.77 2.81
C LYS A 122 8.46 -4.30 3.55
N ILE A 123 7.30 -3.68 3.32
CA ILE A 123 6.03 -4.06 3.95
C ILE A 123 5.34 -5.18 3.16
N ASP A 124 5.88 -5.57 2.00
CA ASP A 124 5.35 -6.63 1.14
C ASP A 124 3.91 -6.34 0.68
N MET A 125 3.70 -5.14 0.11
CA MET A 125 2.39 -4.69 -0.37
C MET A 125 2.19 -5.02 -1.86
N TYR A 126 0.96 -5.33 -2.24
CA TYR A 126 0.54 -5.51 -3.64
C TYR A 126 0.18 -4.19 -4.30
N SER A 127 -0.52 -3.32 -3.58
CA SER A 127 -0.81 -1.98 -4.08
C SER A 127 -1.05 -1.00 -2.94
N VAL A 128 -0.85 0.28 -3.24
CA VAL A 128 -1.25 1.39 -2.37
C VAL A 128 -2.06 2.36 -3.18
N PHE A 129 -3.21 2.77 -2.63
CA PHE A 129 -4.00 3.89 -3.11
C PHE A 129 -4.06 4.93 -1.99
N GLY A 130 -3.46 6.09 -2.23
CA GLY A 130 -3.57 7.25 -1.36
C GLY A 130 -4.29 8.39 -2.06
N SER A 131 -5.32 8.91 -1.43
CA SER A 131 -5.96 10.15 -1.85
C SER A 131 -5.19 11.37 -1.31
N ASN A 132 -5.53 12.56 -1.81
CA ASN A 132 -5.01 13.81 -1.23
C ASN A 132 -5.76 14.24 0.04
N ASP A 133 -6.98 13.73 0.27
CA ASP A 133 -7.80 14.04 1.46
C ASP A 133 -7.41 13.26 2.72
N GLY A 134 -6.49 12.30 2.60
CA GLY A 134 -5.85 11.59 3.71
C GLY A 134 -6.26 10.12 3.87
N LEU A 135 -7.15 9.61 3.01
CA LEU A 135 -7.42 8.19 2.90
C LEU A 135 -6.23 7.46 2.27
N LEU A 136 -5.71 6.45 2.95
CA LEU A 136 -4.70 5.53 2.42
C LEU A 136 -5.23 4.10 2.50
N VAL A 137 -5.03 3.33 1.44
CA VAL A 137 -5.46 1.94 1.32
C VAL A 137 -4.24 1.13 0.91
N PHE A 138 -3.86 0.18 1.75
CA PHE A 138 -2.69 -0.68 1.59
C PHE A 138 -3.18 -2.11 1.36
N ASN A 139 -3.09 -2.59 0.12
CA ASN A 139 -3.48 -3.95 -0.24
C ASN A 139 -2.28 -4.88 -0.09
N PHE A 140 -2.46 -5.99 0.62
CA PHE A 140 -1.41 -7.00 0.86
C PHE A 140 -1.52 -8.18 -0.10
N ASP A 141 -2.73 -8.45 -0.59
CA ASP A 141 -3.03 -9.40 -1.67
C ASP A 141 -4.29 -8.92 -2.41
N ASP A 142 -4.95 -9.84 -3.13
CA ASP A 142 -6.17 -9.58 -3.89
C ASP A 142 -7.43 -9.40 -3.03
N LYS A 143 -7.38 -9.79 -1.76
CA LYS A 143 -8.53 -9.80 -0.86
C LYS A 143 -8.37 -8.87 0.32
N THR A 144 -7.15 -8.69 0.81
CA THR A 144 -6.91 -8.14 2.13
C THR A 144 -6.20 -6.81 2.10
N TYR A 145 -6.72 -5.88 2.90
CA TYR A 145 -6.23 -4.52 2.90
C TYR A 145 -6.38 -3.83 4.26
N LEU A 146 -5.46 -2.89 4.52
CA LEU A 146 -5.57 -1.95 5.63
C LEU A 146 -5.93 -0.57 5.09
N VAL A 147 -6.87 0.08 5.76
CA VAL A 147 -7.25 1.46 5.48
C VAL A 147 -6.74 2.33 6.62
N TYR A 148 -5.99 3.38 6.30
CA TYR A 148 -5.69 4.46 7.22
C TYR A 148 -6.49 5.70 6.86
N MET A 149 -7.27 6.19 7.82
CA MET A 149 -8.11 7.35 7.67
C MET A 149 -8.30 8.01 9.04
N PRO A 150 -7.47 9.00 9.39
CA PRO A 150 -7.50 9.62 10.72
C PRO A 150 -8.74 10.49 10.96
N ASP A 151 -9.46 10.86 9.91
CA ASP A 151 -10.63 11.74 9.95
C ASP A 151 -11.66 11.29 8.90
N GLU A 152 -12.71 10.59 9.36
CA GLU A 152 -13.74 10.05 8.47
C GLU A 152 -14.52 11.13 7.71
N SER A 153 -14.59 12.35 8.26
CA SER A 153 -15.33 13.46 7.64
C SER A 153 -14.68 13.97 6.35
N LYS A 154 -13.41 13.63 6.12
CA LYS A 154 -12.64 14.08 4.95
C LYS A 154 -12.76 13.18 3.75
N VAL A 155 -13.33 11.98 3.87
CA VAL A 155 -13.52 11.11 2.72
C VAL A 155 -14.53 11.74 1.79
N THR A 156 -14.09 12.09 0.59
CA THR A 156 -14.96 12.67 -0.43
C THR A 156 -15.68 11.61 -1.26
N ASN A 157 -15.17 10.38 -1.28
CA ASN A 157 -15.68 9.27 -2.08
C ASN A 157 -16.74 8.44 -1.33
N GLU A 158 -17.96 8.39 -1.84
CA GLU A 158 -19.07 7.62 -1.26
C GLU A 158 -18.77 6.12 -1.11
N PHE A 159 -18.04 5.51 -2.06
CA PHE A 159 -17.65 4.10 -1.94
C PHE A 159 -16.87 3.84 -0.65
N TRP A 160 -15.90 4.69 -0.33
CA TRP A 160 -15.09 4.51 0.88
C TRP A 160 -15.85 4.89 2.15
N LYS A 161 -16.78 5.85 2.09
CA LYS A 161 -17.67 6.14 3.22
C LYS A 161 -18.50 4.92 3.59
N GLU A 162 -19.12 4.28 2.60
CA GLU A 162 -19.92 3.06 2.82
C GLU A 162 -19.03 1.90 3.27
N LYS A 163 -17.89 1.69 2.59
CA LYS A 163 -16.97 0.59 2.90
C LYS A 163 -16.44 0.68 4.33
N ILE A 164 -16.12 1.87 4.82
CA ILE A 164 -15.55 2.05 6.17
C ILE A 164 -16.58 1.77 7.28
N GLN A 165 -17.87 1.97 7.03
CA GLN A 165 -18.93 1.66 7.99
C GLN A 165 -19.11 0.16 8.23
N ILE A 166 -18.66 -0.69 7.30
CA ILE A 166 -18.89 -2.14 7.34
C ILE A 166 -17.65 -2.96 7.70
N ILE A 167 -16.44 -2.40 7.54
CA ILE A 167 -15.18 -3.11 7.81
C ILE A 167 -14.74 -2.97 9.27
N ASP A 168 -13.86 -3.86 9.71
CA ASP A 168 -13.40 -3.94 11.10
C ASP A 168 -12.52 -2.73 11.46
N SER A 169 -12.97 -1.90 12.41
CA SER A 169 -12.09 -0.92 13.07
C SER A 169 -11.13 -1.65 14.01
N ILE A 170 -9.83 -1.46 13.80
CA ILE A 170 -8.78 -2.07 14.64
C ILE A 170 -8.44 -1.13 15.80
N LYS A 171 -8.20 0.14 15.47
CA LYS A 171 -7.88 1.23 16.40
C LYS A 171 -8.18 2.57 15.71
N PRO A 172 -8.13 3.71 16.42
CA PRO A 172 -8.46 5.01 15.83
C PRO A 172 -7.75 5.25 14.50
N GLY A 173 -8.54 5.49 13.45
CA GLY A 173 -8.09 5.74 12.09
C GLY A 173 -7.52 4.54 11.32
N TRP A 174 -7.58 3.32 11.86
CA TRP A 174 -7.15 2.10 11.18
C TRP A 174 -8.29 1.10 11.07
N TYR A 175 -8.51 0.63 9.86
CA TYR A 175 -9.55 -0.32 9.51
C TYR A 175 -8.96 -1.45 8.69
N PHE A 176 -9.58 -2.62 8.78
CA PHE A 176 -9.21 -3.79 8.00
C PHE A 176 -10.40 -4.33 7.24
N GLY A 177 -10.21 -4.55 5.94
CA GLY A 177 -11.18 -5.23 5.10
C GLY A 177 -10.60 -6.46 4.43
N GLU A 178 -11.53 -7.36 4.10
CA GLU A 178 -11.31 -8.59 3.36
C GLU A 178 -12.45 -8.70 2.33
N ASP A 179 -12.11 -8.71 1.05
CA ASP A 179 -13.05 -8.93 -0.06
C ASP A 179 -13.24 -10.44 -0.30
N GLU A 180 -14.48 -10.85 -0.60
CA GLU A 180 -14.87 -12.26 -0.82
C GLU A 180 -14.38 -12.81 -2.18
#